data_AF-A0A7Y3KY70-F1
#
_entry.id   AF-A0A7Y3KY70-F1
#
_cell.length_a   1.000
_cell.length_b   1.000
_cell.length_c   1.000
_cell.angle_alpha   90.00
_cell.angle_beta   90.00
_cell.angle_gamma   90.00
#
_symmetry.space_group_name_H-M   'P 1'
#
loop_
_entity.id
_entity.type
_entity.pdbx_description
1 polymer ?
#
loop_
_entity_poly.entity_id
_entity_poly.type
_entity_poly.pdbx_seq_one_letter_code
_entity_poly.pdbx_strand_id
1 'polypeptide(L)'
;GVGRGVDHLEDVVGEAAAQLVKSHRGALVAGLLAECRDVVDSLAPGTRVTVHASSDPWSTGSFAYVGGPGALEGVDVVVALGWSDLLRDRRLADLRALAGSTTLGVYLRLDRGWPGEFLDEALEHLRLAGVEELHLYHTGLWPASHWRVAEQLTAARGELS
;
A
#
# COMPACT_ATOMS: atom_id res chain seq x y z
N GLY A 1 18.55 10.80 24.54
CA GLY A 1 17.14 10.92 24.92
C GLY A 1 16.37 11.28 23.69
N VAL A 2 15.43 10.43 23.27
CA VAL A 2 14.47 10.78 22.21
C VAL A 2 13.39 11.60 22.90
N GLY A 3 13.21 12.85 22.48
CA GLY A 3 12.27 13.78 23.09
C GLY A 3 10.85 13.22 23.04
N ARG A 4 10.23 13.07 24.20
CA ARG A 4 8.78 12.94 24.29
C ARG A 4 8.18 14.29 23.90
N GLY A 5 7.35 14.34 22.86
CA GLY A 5 6.51 15.50 22.56
C GLY A 5 6.48 16.00 21.11
N VAL A 6 7.00 15.24 20.14
CA VAL A 6 6.84 15.58 18.72
C VAL A 6 6.31 14.37 17.97
N ASP A 7 5.03 14.43 17.59
CA ASP A 7 4.31 13.36 16.89
C ASP A 7 4.45 13.48 15.36
N HIS A 8 4.91 14.64 14.86
CA HIS A 8 5.07 14.94 13.44
C HIS A 8 6.47 15.49 13.14
N LEU A 9 7.04 15.09 12.00
CA LEU A 9 8.39 15.53 11.60
C LEU A 9 8.41 17.04 11.30
N GLU A 10 7.29 17.54 10.79
CA GLU A 10 6.98 18.94 10.50
C GLU A 10 7.23 19.85 11.72
N ASP A 11 6.88 19.37 12.92
CA ASP A 11 7.07 20.11 14.17
C ASP A 11 8.56 20.25 14.55
N VAL A 12 9.41 19.32 14.07
CA VAL A 12 10.85 19.30 14.35
C VAL A 12 11.63 20.10 13.33
N VAL A 13 11.32 19.93 12.04
CA VAL A 13 12.10 20.53 10.93
C VAL A 13 11.52 21.85 10.45
N GLY A 14 10.29 22.18 10.83
CA GLY A 14 9.53 23.33 10.35
C GLY A 14 8.87 23.08 9.00
N GLU A 15 7.70 23.71 8.79
CA GLU A 15 6.84 23.46 7.63
C GLU A 15 7.55 23.66 6.29
N ALA A 16 8.35 24.71 6.15
CA ALA A 16 9.05 25.00 4.88
C ALA A 16 10.07 23.90 4.52
N ALA A 17 10.85 23.44 5.50
CA ALA A 17 11.82 22.36 5.28
C ALA A 17 11.09 21.03 5.04
N ALA A 18 10.01 20.77 5.77
CA ALA A 18 9.19 19.59 5.58
C ALA A 18 8.64 19.53 4.14
N GLN A 19 8.03 20.61 3.66
CA GLN A 19 7.49 20.68 2.29
C GLN A 19 8.56 20.51 1.23
N LEU A 20 9.75 21.09 1.43
CA LEU A 20 10.89 20.90 0.53
C LEU A 20 11.28 19.41 0.44
N VAL A 21 11.42 18.74 1.58
CA VAL A 21 11.80 17.32 1.61
C VAL A 21 10.70 16.44 1.01
N LYS A 22 9.43 16.66 1.35
CA LYS A 22 8.29 15.92 0.79
C LYS A 22 8.26 16.03 -0.74
N SER A 23 8.38 17.26 -1.25
CA SER A 23 8.36 17.54 -2.69
C SER A 23 9.53 16.88 -3.40
N HIS A 24 10.73 16.98 -2.83
CA HIS A 24 11.93 16.38 -3.41
C HIS A 24 11.84 14.84 -3.43
N ARG A 25 11.42 14.21 -2.33
CA ARG A 25 11.21 12.76 -2.24
C ARG A 25 10.15 12.28 -3.22
N GLY A 26 9.00 12.98 -3.28
CA GLY A 26 7.93 12.67 -4.21
C GLY A 26 8.38 12.73 -5.67
N ALA A 27 9.15 13.76 -6.04
CA ALA A 27 9.71 13.89 -7.39
C ALA A 27 10.71 12.78 -7.73
N LEU A 28 11.58 12.39 -6.78
CA LEU A 28 12.52 11.28 -6.97
C LEU A 28 11.81 9.95 -7.17
N VAL A 29 10.78 9.66 -6.37
CA VAL A 29 9.99 8.43 -6.53
C VAL A 29 9.26 8.44 -7.88
N ALA A 30 8.62 9.55 -8.25
CA ALA A 30 7.94 9.67 -9.54
C ALA A 30 8.89 9.46 -10.72
N GLY A 31 10.07 10.10 -10.70
CA GLY A 31 11.09 9.94 -11.74
C GLY A 31 11.58 8.50 -11.85
N LEU A 32 11.92 7.86 -10.72
CA LEU A 32 12.38 6.47 -10.73
C LEU A 32 11.29 5.50 -11.20
N LEU A 33 10.03 5.72 -10.81
CA LEU A 33 8.92 4.90 -11.31
C LEU A 33 8.71 5.05 -12.81
N ALA A 34 8.83 6.28 -13.34
CA ALA A 34 8.77 6.52 -14.78
C ALA A 34 9.92 5.79 -15.51
N GLU A 35 11.16 5.91 -15.05
CA GLU A 35 12.32 5.21 -15.64
C GLU A 35 12.15 3.68 -15.60
N CYS A 36 11.71 3.13 -14.47
CA CYS A 36 11.43 1.70 -14.35
C CYS A 36 10.34 1.24 -15.33
N ARG A 37 9.27 2.04 -15.49
CA ARG A 37 8.17 1.74 -16.41
C ARG A 37 8.62 1.80 -17.86
N ASP A 38 9.41 2.80 -18.25
CA ASP A 38 9.95 2.91 -19.60
C ASP A 38 10.80 1.69 -19.96
N VAL A 39 11.61 1.20 -19.00
CA VAL A 39 12.36 -0.05 -19.16
C VAL A 39 11.43 -1.24 -19.32
N VAL A 40 10.42 -1.40 -18.45
CA VAL A 40 9.46 -2.50 -18.54
C VAL A 40 8.71 -2.48 -19.86
N ASP A 41 8.22 -1.32 -20.31
CA ASP A 41 7.50 -1.18 -21.56
C ASP A 41 8.40 -1.48 -22.77
N SER A 42 9.66 -1.05 -22.74
CA SER A 42 10.62 -1.34 -23.82
C SER A 42 10.96 -2.83 -23.96
N LEU A 43 11.01 -3.57 -22.85
CA LEU A 43 11.42 -4.98 -22.83
C LEU A 43 10.23 -5.94 -22.94
N ALA A 44 9.10 -5.56 -22.37
CA ALA A 44 7.90 -6.38 -22.29
C ALA A 44 6.63 -5.50 -22.30
N PRO A 45 6.27 -4.94 -23.47
CA PRO A 45 5.10 -4.09 -23.61
C PRO A 45 3.83 -4.76 -23.09
N GLY A 46 2.98 -3.99 -22.40
CA GLY A 46 1.73 -4.49 -21.82
C GLY A 46 1.89 -5.34 -20.56
N THR A 47 3.11 -5.45 -20.01
CA THR A 47 3.32 -6.04 -18.69
C THR A 47 2.65 -5.19 -17.61
N ARG A 48 1.84 -5.84 -16.77
CA ARG A 48 1.20 -5.20 -15.63
C ARG A 48 2.22 -4.77 -14.58
N VAL A 49 2.19 -3.51 -14.16
CA VAL A 49 3.08 -2.92 -13.16
C VAL A 49 2.34 -2.72 -11.83
N THR A 50 2.85 -3.38 -10.80
CA THR A 50 2.35 -3.31 -9.43
C THR A 50 3.40 -2.66 -8.53
N VAL A 51 2.99 -1.70 -7.70
CA VAL A 51 3.89 -0.94 -6.81
C VAL A 51 3.43 -1.05 -5.36
N HIS A 52 4.33 -1.45 -4.46
CA HIS A 52 4.09 -1.31 -3.02
C HIS A 52 4.17 0.18 -2.63
N ALA A 53 3.06 0.72 -2.15
CA ALA A 53 2.86 2.14 -2.02
C ALA A 53 2.43 2.57 -0.61
N SER A 54 2.77 3.80 -0.26
CA SER A 54 2.46 4.45 1.00
C SER A 54 1.85 5.83 0.73
N SER A 55 0.87 6.21 1.53
CA SER A 55 0.34 7.57 1.62
C SER A 55 1.16 8.46 2.56
N ASP A 56 2.00 7.87 3.41
CA ASP A 56 2.89 8.60 4.32
C ASP A 56 4.11 9.16 3.56
N PRO A 57 4.27 10.49 3.47
CA PRO A 57 5.40 11.13 2.79
C PRO A 57 6.76 10.85 3.45
N TRP A 58 6.75 10.39 4.69
CA TRP A 58 7.92 10.06 5.47
C TRP A 58 8.26 8.57 5.44
N SER A 59 7.53 7.76 4.67
CA SER A 59 7.84 6.34 4.55
C SER A 59 9.24 6.14 3.96
N THR A 60 10.06 5.33 4.63
CA THR A 60 11.43 4.97 4.19
C THR A 60 11.61 3.46 3.98
N GLY A 61 10.52 2.69 4.10
CA GLY A 61 10.54 1.25 3.93
C GLY A 61 10.33 0.81 2.48
N SER A 62 9.95 -0.46 2.30
CA SER A 62 9.64 -1.06 1.00
C SER A 62 8.33 -0.58 0.37
N PHE A 63 7.60 0.33 1.03
CA PHE A 63 6.38 0.96 0.53
C PHE A 63 6.68 2.43 0.26
N ALA A 64 6.83 2.77 -1.02
CA ALA A 64 7.26 4.10 -1.44
C ALA A 64 6.12 5.11 -1.31
N TYR A 65 6.44 6.34 -0.90
CA TYR A 65 5.47 7.44 -0.97
C TYR A 65 5.15 7.79 -2.42
N VAL A 66 3.87 7.74 -2.81
CA VAL A 66 3.43 7.94 -4.20
C VAL A 66 2.62 9.22 -4.42
N GLY A 67 2.71 10.20 -3.51
CA GLY A 67 1.98 11.48 -3.66
C GLY A 67 2.67 12.52 -4.54
N GLY A 68 3.79 12.18 -5.19
CA GLY A 68 4.43 13.06 -6.17
C GLY A 68 3.62 13.17 -7.48
N PRO A 69 3.66 14.31 -8.18
CA PRO A 69 3.01 14.45 -9.49
C PRO A 69 3.49 13.39 -10.48
N GLY A 70 2.55 12.76 -11.18
CA GLY A 70 2.84 11.72 -12.19
C GLY A 70 3.33 10.39 -11.62
N ALA A 71 3.47 10.23 -10.29
CA ALA A 71 4.08 9.04 -9.69
C ALA A 71 3.35 7.72 -10.02
N LEU A 72 2.05 7.80 -10.30
CA LEU A 72 1.20 6.65 -10.60
C LEU A 72 0.77 6.55 -12.06
N GLU A 73 1.26 7.44 -12.93
CA GLU A 73 0.98 7.32 -14.36
C GLU A 73 1.41 5.93 -14.82
N GLY A 74 0.51 5.24 -15.54
CA GLY A 74 0.59 3.84 -15.99
C GLY A 74 1.14 2.81 -14.99
N VAL A 75 0.94 3.04 -13.70
CA VAL A 75 0.93 1.97 -12.70
C VAL A 75 -0.45 1.35 -12.71
N ASP A 76 -0.53 0.02 -12.84
CA ASP A 76 -1.80 -0.70 -12.87
C ASP A 76 -2.36 -0.94 -11.48
N VAL A 77 -1.50 -1.22 -10.51
CA VAL A 77 -1.89 -1.53 -9.14
C VAL A 77 -0.97 -0.86 -8.14
N VAL A 78 -1.56 -0.20 -7.15
CA VAL A 78 -0.85 0.20 -5.93
C VAL A 78 -1.23 -0.72 -4.78
N VAL A 79 -0.26 -1.15 -3.99
CA VAL A 79 -0.48 -2.12 -2.91
C VAL A 79 -0.12 -1.50 -1.58
N ALA A 80 -1.13 -1.36 -0.71
CA ALA A 80 -0.97 -0.88 0.65
C ALA A 80 -0.31 -1.94 1.54
N LEU A 81 0.40 -1.49 2.58
CA LEU A 81 0.83 -2.38 3.66
C LEU A 81 -0.37 -2.80 4.50
N GLY A 82 -0.63 -4.11 4.62
CA GLY A 82 -1.75 -4.66 5.39
C GLY A 82 -1.37 -5.39 6.66
N TRP A 83 -0.30 -4.97 7.32
CA TRP A 83 0.21 -5.61 8.55
C TRP A 83 0.02 -4.73 9.80
N SER A 84 -0.42 -3.48 9.63
CA SER A 84 -0.88 -2.60 10.70
C SER A 84 -2.30 -2.98 11.13
N ASP A 85 -2.83 -2.32 12.16
CA ASP A 85 -4.26 -2.41 12.54
C ASP A 85 -5.11 -1.84 11.41
N LEU A 86 -5.32 -2.66 10.38
CA LEU A 86 -5.97 -2.33 9.11
C LEU A 86 -7.34 -1.68 9.35
N LEU A 87 -8.06 -2.15 10.36
CA LEU A 87 -9.39 -1.66 10.74
C LEU A 87 -9.39 -0.23 11.28
N ARG A 88 -8.22 0.31 11.67
CA ARG A 88 -8.05 1.65 12.22
C ARG A 88 -7.18 2.55 11.34
N ASP A 89 -6.66 2.04 10.23
CA ASP A 89 -5.60 2.72 9.49
C ASP A 89 -6.17 3.66 8.42
N ARG A 90 -6.13 4.97 8.68
CA ARG A 90 -6.49 6.00 7.69
C ARG A 90 -5.60 5.94 6.43
N ARG A 91 -4.42 5.32 6.52
CA ARG A 91 -3.47 5.24 5.39
C ARG A 91 -4.08 4.58 4.16
N LEU A 92 -5.01 3.63 4.34
CA LEU A 92 -5.65 2.95 3.20
C LEU A 92 -6.58 3.90 2.45
N ALA A 93 -7.38 4.69 3.16
CA ALA A 93 -8.23 5.73 2.56
C ALA A 93 -7.38 6.85 1.93
N ASP A 94 -6.30 7.27 2.58
CA ASP A 94 -5.39 8.28 2.05
C ASP A 94 -4.67 7.78 0.79
N LEU A 95 -4.26 6.50 0.77
CA LEU A 95 -3.66 5.89 -0.41
C LEU A 95 -4.68 5.73 -1.53
N ARG A 96 -5.93 5.34 -1.22
CA ARG A 96 -7.03 5.29 -2.21
C ARG A 96 -7.23 6.65 -2.87
N ALA A 97 -7.19 7.74 -2.10
CA ALA A 97 -7.30 9.11 -2.60
C ALA A 97 -6.14 9.47 -3.54
N LEU A 98 -4.90 9.14 -3.18
CA LEU A 98 -3.73 9.34 -4.03
C LEU A 98 -3.80 8.50 -5.32
N ALA A 99 -4.30 7.28 -5.21
CA ALA A 99 -4.35 6.31 -6.30
C ALA A 99 -5.41 6.64 -7.36
N GLY A 100 -6.40 7.48 -7.06
CA GLY A 100 -7.43 7.88 -8.03
C GLY A 100 -8.15 6.66 -8.61
N SER A 101 -7.99 6.41 -9.91
CA SER A 101 -8.57 5.25 -10.62
C SER A 101 -7.65 4.01 -10.70
N THR A 102 -6.39 4.09 -10.25
CA THR A 102 -5.47 2.93 -10.25
C THR A 102 -6.01 1.84 -9.31
N THR A 103 -5.91 0.57 -9.68
CA THR A 103 -6.41 -0.51 -8.83
C THR A 103 -5.71 -0.49 -7.46
N LEU A 104 -6.47 -0.62 -6.38
CA LEU A 104 -5.92 -0.68 -5.03
C LEU A 104 -5.85 -2.12 -4.54
N GLY A 105 -4.65 -2.57 -4.18
CA GLY A 105 -4.40 -3.83 -3.51
C GLY A 105 -3.96 -3.63 -2.05
N VAL A 106 -3.97 -4.73 -1.30
CA VAL A 106 -3.41 -4.78 0.05
C VAL A 106 -2.48 -5.98 0.23
N TYR A 107 -1.33 -5.76 0.86
CA TYR A 107 -0.32 -6.78 1.12
C TYR A 107 -0.51 -7.39 2.50
N LEU A 108 -0.98 -8.63 2.56
CA LEU A 108 -1.41 -9.30 3.78
C LEU A 108 -0.39 -10.32 4.28
N ARG A 109 -0.30 -10.40 5.62
CA ARG A 109 0.46 -11.41 6.35
C ARG A 109 -0.46 -12.20 7.26
N LEU A 110 -1.07 -13.24 6.70
CA LEU A 110 -1.96 -14.09 7.47
C LEU A 110 -1.21 -14.85 8.58
N ASP A 111 0.11 -15.02 8.43
CA ASP A 111 1.01 -15.65 9.40
C ASP A 111 1.26 -14.85 10.69
N ARG A 112 0.76 -13.61 10.77
CA ARG A 112 0.97 -12.70 11.92
C ARG A 112 -0.27 -12.47 12.77
N GLY A 113 -1.20 -13.42 12.78
CA GLY A 113 -2.37 -13.35 13.63
C GLY A 113 -3.49 -12.54 12.99
N TRP A 114 -3.87 -12.92 11.77
CA TRP A 114 -5.13 -12.47 11.21
C TRP A 114 -6.26 -12.97 12.10
N PRO A 115 -7.17 -12.10 12.57
CA PRO A 115 -8.24 -12.54 13.43
C PRO A 115 -9.23 -13.33 12.58
N GLY A 116 -9.15 -14.67 12.64
CA GLY A 116 -10.14 -15.53 12.01
C GLY A 116 -11.56 -15.24 12.50
N GLU A 117 -11.71 -14.67 13.70
CA GLU A 117 -12.98 -14.25 14.31
C GLU A 117 -13.51 -12.89 13.80
N PHE A 118 -12.66 -12.05 13.19
CA PHE A 118 -13.04 -10.73 12.62
C PHE A 118 -12.80 -10.67 11.10
N LEU A 119 -12.76 -11.84 10.45
CA LEU A 119 -12.46 -11.93 9.02
C LEU A 119 -13.46 -11.15 8.16
N ASP A 120 -14.75 -11.28 8.45
CA ASP A 120 -15.82 -10.61 7.72
C ASP A 120 -15.77 -9.08 7.89
N GLU A 121 -15.49 -8.61 9.12
CA GLU A 121 -15.32 -7.18 9.41
C GLU A 121 -14.09 -6.61 8.70
N ALA A 122 -12.97 -7.35 8.68
CA ALA A 122 -11.77 -6.97 7.95
C ALA A 122 -12.02 -6.92 6.43
N LEU A 123 -12.72 -7.90 5.88
CA LEU A 123 -13.09 -7.94 4.47
C LEU A 123 -14.00 -6.77 4.09
N GLU A 124 -15.03 -6.48 4.90
CA GLU A 124 -15.92 -5.36 4.68
C GLU A 124 -15.17 -4.02 4.76
N HIS A 125 -14.23 -3.88 5.70
CA HIS A 125 -13.38 -2.70 5.79
C HIS A 125 -12.52 -2.52 4.53
N LEU A 126 -11.88 -3.59 4.04
CA LEU A 126 -11.09 -3.54 2.81
C LEU A 126 -11.97 -3.17 1.60
N ARG A 127 -13.18 -3.74 1.52
CA ARG A 127 -14.16 -3.42 0.48
C ARG A 127 -14.57 -1.95 0.51
N LEU A 128 -14.93 -1.43 1.69
CA LEU A 128 -15.32 -0.03 1.86
C LEU A 128 -14.18 0.95 1.55
N ALA A 129 -12.94 0.52 1.78
CA ALA A 129 -11.75 1.29 1.39
C ALA A 129 -11.43 1.21 -0.11
N GLY A 130 -12.19 0.42 -0.89
CA GLY A 130 -12.03 0.27 -2.33
C GLY A 130 -10.85 -0.61 -2.72
N VAL A 131 -10.53 -1.62 -1.89
CA VAL A 131 -9.52 -2.63 -2.23
C VAL A 131 -10.12 -3.65 -3.19
N GLU A 132 -9.41 -3.91 -4.28
CA GLU A 132 -9.81 -4.78 -5.38
C GLU A 132 -8.90 -6.02 -5.50
N GLU A 133 -7.69 -5.95 -4.92
CA GLU A 133 -6.70 -7.02 -4.93
C GLU A 133 -6.14 -7.38 -3.57
N LEU A 134 -5.99 -8.69 -3.32
CA LEU A 134 -5.32 -9.22 -2.14
C LEU A 134 -3.97 -9.80 -2.56
N HIS A 135 -2.89 -9.31 -1.97
CA HIS A 135 -1.53 -9.76 -2.22
C HIS A 135 -1.03 -10.51 -0.98
N LEU A 136 -0.82 -11.83 -1.09
CA LEU A 136 -0.54 -12.69 0.06
C LEU A 136 0.96 -12.92 0.23
N TYR A 137 1.52 -12.58 1.39
CA TYR A 137 2.94 -12.78 1.68
C TYR A 137 3.26 -14.11 2.35
N HIS A 138 4.44 -14.65 2.03
CA HIS A 138 5.02 -15.88 2.60
C HIS A 138 4.14 -17.13 2.51
N THR A 139 3.32 -17.22 1.47
CA THR A 139 2.48 -18.38 1.16
C THR A 139 3.28 -19.70 1.28
N GLY A 140 4.49 -19.79 0.74
CA GLY A 140 5.33 -21.01 0.85
C GLY A 140 5.73 -21.45 2.28
N LEU A 141 5.47 -20.66 3.32
CA LEU A 141 5.81 -20.95 4.72
C LEU A 141 4.58 -21.18 5.61
N TRP A 142 3.38 -21.15 5.03
CA TRP A 142 2.14 -21.25 5.80
C TRP A 142 1.87 -22.68 6.24
N PRO A 143 1.56 -22.92 7.53
CA PRO A 143 0.98 -24.19 7.94
C PRO A 143 -0.45 -24.29 7.40
N ALA A 144 -0.97 -25.52 7.25
CA ALA A 144 -2.26 -25.79 6.61
C ALA A 144 -3.44 -24.97 7.16
N SER A 145 -3.41 -24.59 8.44
CA SER A 145 -4.41 -23.72 9.06
C SER A 145 -4.57 -22.35 8.39
N HIS A 146 -3.50 -21.81 7.79
CA HIS A 146 -3.52 -20.50 7.12
C HIS A 146 -4.08 -20.59 5.70
N TRP A 147 -4.04 -21.77 5.06
CA TRP A 147 -4.68 -21.97 3.76
C TRP A 147 -6.18 -21.86 3.83
N ARG A 148 -6.79 -22.33 4.92
CA ARG A 148 -8.22 -22.20 5.14
C ARG A 148 -8.66 -20.73 5.17
N VAL A 149 -7.86 -19.84 5.77
CA VAL A 149 -8.13 -18.40 5.78
C VAL A 149 -7.97 -17.81 4.37
N ALA A 150 -6.95 -18.26 3.61
CA ALA A 150 -6.75 -17.86 2.22
C ALA A 150 -7.93 -18.24 1.31
N GLU A 151 -8.46 -19.45 1.49
CA GLU A 151 -9.64 -19.95 0.79
C GLU A 151 -10.87 -19.11 1.11
N GLN A 152 -11.08 -18.77 2.39
CA GLN A 152 -12.18 -17.91 2.81
C GLN A 152 -12.07 -16.49 2.20
N LEU A 153 -10.86 -15.91 2.21
CA LEU A 153 -10.60 -14.61 1.57
C LEU A 153 -10.87 -14.64 0.06
N THR A 154 -10.50 -15.74 -0.60
CA THR A 154 -10.70 -15.91 -2.05
C THR A 154 -12.17 -16.10 -2.39
N ALA A 155 -12.90 -16.90 -1.60
CA ALA A 155 -14.33 -17.11 -1.77
C ALA A 155 -15.11 -15.80 -1.58
N ALA A 156 -14.80 -15.05 -0.53
CA ALA A 156 -15.44 -13.76 -0.27
C ALA A 156 -15.18 -12.74 -1.39
N ARG A 157 -13.99 -12.76 -2.02
CA ARG A 157 -13.69 -11.88 -3.17
C ARG A 157 -14.61 -12.14 -4.38
N GLY A 158 -15.06 -13.38 -4.59
CA GLY A 158 -16.03 -13.71 -5.65
C GLY A 158 -17.42 -13.09 -5.43
N GLU A 159 -17.72 -12.64 -4.22
CA GLU A 159 -18.97 -11.95 -3.87
C GLU A 159 -18.84 -10.42 -3.91
N LEU A 160 -17.64 -9.90 -4.21
CA LEU A 160 -17.32 -8.46 -4.28
C LEU A 160 -17.33 -7.88 -5.70
N SER A 161 -17.48 -8.73 -6.73
CA SER A 161 -17.59 -8.37 -8.16
C SER A 161 -19.01 -8.48 -8.65
#